data_AF-A0A524FAS8-F1
#
_entry.id   AF-A0A524FAS8-F1
#
_cell.length_a   1.000
_cell.length_b   1.000
_cell.length_c   1.000
_cell.angle_alpha   90.00
_cell.angle_beta   90.00
_cell.angle_gamma   90.00
#
_symmetry.space_group_name_H-M   'P 1'
#
loop_
_entity.id
_entity.type
_entity.pdbx_description
1 polymer ?
#
loop_
_entity_poly.entity_id
_entity_poly.type
_entity_poly.pdbx_seq_one_letter_code
_entity_poly.pdbx_strand_id
1 'polypeptide(L)'
;MSRISSEDEGRIKQGTIAGFMRKRTQLVGFEFGYWKHSQYIAEFIDNSLDAIESFQWREIEKPDSKYKFTLDQETALENLTLVQEFEESSLEVETEKETELEKDESGEIIDKEEIETEEEVKRIIKDMNDLLKPVATLVDTEPLVIIRMREYEPPSVLTSELSQKNVLSYSFEIFDNGIGMNKGDLRKFGKYLASSKSLELKQTRGSQGFGAPSAFSDAQNTTGKPIIVTSKTADIIFATASEFFTTSKNEKRYLIHPTEIDSPFLHGTYIKLNYLNVKYVRGYVDTYIKETALMNPHVTIIFIDPYGEVVTYPRLVSSFPREPKYAKPHPSSTNIGDLQDLLTKSENLTVSAFLQDNFVRVSPRTAKEIITIAERDLQENNNFFILKEGFITKVEKKTDDIYFCTYEKRVYGRSEKPRDKLIVYKLESEGIINSYWELISSYSQLDKEI
;
A
#
# COMPACT_ATOMS: atom_id res chain seq x y z
N MET A 1 0.02 -56.53 -0.88
CA MET A 1 0.00 -55.66 0.32
C MET A 1 0.28 -54.24 -0.14
N SER A 2 -0.72 -53.37 -0.18
CA SER A 2 -0.52 -51.94 -0.43
C SER A 2 -0.08 -51.29 0.88
N ARG A 3 0.99 -50.51 0.82
CA ARG A 3 1.47 -49.70 1.93
C ARG A 3 0.49 -48.53 2.08
N ILE A 4 -0.40 -48.59 3.05
CA ILE A 4 -1.14 -47.41 3.51
C ILE A 4 -0.10 -46.57 4.24
N SER A 5 0.52 -45.62 3.54
CA SER A 5 1.25 -44.55 4.22
C SER A 5 0.21 -43.65 4.88
N SER A 6 -0.06 -43.91 6.15
CA SER A 6 -0.65 -42.94 7.05
C SER A 6 0.40 -41.85 7.32
N GLU A 7 0.68 -41.02 6.33
CA GLU A 7 1.01 -39.64 6.66
C GLU A 7 -0.32 -39.04 7.10
N ASP A 8 -0.55 -39.04 8.42
CA ASP A 8 -1.60 -38.23 9.03
C ASP A 8 -1.37 -36.80 8.56
N GLU A 9 -2.08 -36.36 7.51
CA GLU A 9 -2.17 -34.95 7.16
C GLU A 9 -2.67 -34.24 8.41
N GLY A 10 -1.78 -33.54 9.10
CA GLY A 10 -2.12 -32.79 10.30
C GLY A 10 -3.38 -31.97 10.07
N ARG A 11 -4.30 -32.00 11.05
CA ARG A 11 -5.59 -31.29 10.95
C ARG A 11 -5.45 -29.77 10.76
N ILE A 12 -4.28 -29.22 11.08
CA ILE A 12 -3.95 -27.80 10.96
C ILE A 12 -3.27 -27.56 9.61
N LYS A 13 -3.93 -26.78 8.74
CA LYS A 13 -3.40 -26.36 7.43
C LYS A 13 -3.12 -24.85 7.45
N GLN A 14 -1.95 -24.44 6.94
CA GLN A 14 -1.61 -23.02 6.80
C GLN A 14 -2.31 -22.42 5.59
N GLY A 15 -3.06 -21.34 5.81
CA GLY A 15 -3.69 -20.55 4.75
C GLY A 15 -2.78 -19.44 4.23
N THR A 16 -3.09 -18.94 3.03
CA THR A 16 -2.47 -17.74 2.46
C THR A 16 -3.27 -16.49 2.83
N ILE A 17 -2.63 -15.32 2.80
CA ILE A 17 -3.32 -14.04 3.05
C ILE A 17 -4.48 -13.81 2.06
N ALA A 18 -4.25 -14.08 0.76
CA ALA A 18 -5.29 -13.96 -0.25
C ALA A 18 -6.45 -14.94 0.00
N GLY A 19 -6.15 -16.17 0.42
CA GLY A 19 -7.16 -17.16 0.76
C GLY A 19 -8.00 -16.77 1.98
N PHE A 20 -7.40 -16.10 2.97
CA PHE A 20 -8.11 -15.55 4.12
C PHE A 20 -9.00 -14.38 3.73
N MET A 21 -8.45 -13.37 3.04
CA MET A 21 -9.16 -12.14 2.68
C MET A 21 -10.31 -12.41 1.70
N ARG A 22 -10.14 -13.31 0.73
CA ARG A 22 -11.22 -13.73 -0.18
C ARG A 22 -12.42 -14.33 0.53
N LYS A 23 -12.23 -14.96 1.70
CA LYS A 23 -13.32 -15.52 2.52
C LYS A 23 -13.91 -14.49 3.48
N ARG A 24 -13.22 -13.37 3.68
CA ARG A 24 -13.49 -12.39 4.75
C ARG A 24 -13.42 -10.96 4.20
N THR A 25 -14.01 -10.71 3.04
CA THR A 25 -14.00 -9.39 2.37
C THR A 25 -14.70 -8.31 3.21
N GLN A 26 -15.59 -8.69 4.13
CA GLN A 26 -16.21 -7.78 5.10
C GLN A 26 -15.20 -7.12 6.07
N LEU A 27 -14.04 -7.75 6.32
CA LEU A 27 -13.01 -7.16 7.21
C LEU A 27 -12.35 -5.91 6.61
N VAL A 28 -12.56 -5.69 5.31
CA VAL A 28 -12.00 -4.59 4.52
C VAL A 28 -13.10 -3.79 3.82
N GLY A 29 -14.31 -3.81 4.38
CA GLY A 29 -15.41 -2.94 3.94
C GLY A 29 -16.20 -3.43 2.72
N PHE A 30 -15.89 -4.61 2.17
CA PHE A 30 -16.62 -5.20 1.04
C PHE A 30 -17.71 -6.18 1.52
N GLU A 31 -18.65 -5.65 2.32
CA GLU A 31 -19.89 -6.34 2.72
C GLU A 31 -21.06 -5.84 1.85
N PHE A 32 -22.01 -6.70 1.50
CA PHE A 32 -23.20 -6.27 0.74
C PHE A 32 -23.97 -5.16 1.47
N GLY A 33 -24.24 -4.06 0.77
CA GLY A 33 -24.92 -2.89 1.32
C GLY A 33 -24.49 -1.59 0.66
N TYR A 34 -25.04 -0.47 1.12
CA TYR A 34 -24.79 0.85 0.51
C TYR A 34 -23.32 1.24 0.54
N TRP A 35 -22.62 0.91 1.64
CA TRP A 35 -21.20 1.25 1.86
C TRP A 35 -20.24 0.58 0.89
N LYS A 36 -20.59 -0.57 0.32
CA LYS A 36 -19.73 -1.28 -0.63
C LYS A 36 -19.39 -0.44 -1.85
N HIS A 37 -20.37 0.32 -2.38
CA HIS A 37 -20.12 1.24 -3.48
C HIS A 37 -19.09 2.30 -3.08
N SER A 38 -19.25 2.89 -1.90
CA SER A 38 -18.30 3.86 -1.36
C SER A 38 -16.92 3.26 -1.13
N GLN A 39 -16.82 1.99 -0.72
CA GLN A 39 -15.52 1.32 -0.54
C GLN A 39 -14.78 1.17 -1.87
N TYR A 40 -15.46 0.77 -2.95
CA TYR A 40 -14.84 0.76 -4.29
C TYR A 40 -14.30 2.14 -4.65
N ILE A 41 -15.12 3.17 -4.47
CA ILE A 41 -14.76 4.55 -4.81
C ILE A 41 -13.54 5.01 -3.98
N ALA A 42 -13.58 4.83 -2.67
CA ALA A 42 -12.52 5.23 -1.75
C ALA A 42 -11.18 4.58 -2.11
N GLU A 43 -11.16 3.26 -2.30
CA GLU A 43 -9.92 2.53 -2.58
C GLU A 43 -9.26 2.96 -3.89
N PHE A 44 -10.05 3.25 -4.92
CA PHE A 44 -9.51 3.61 -6.22
C PHE A 44 -9.23 5.10 -6.35
N ILE A 45 -10.08 5.99 -5.83
CA ILE A 45 -9.84 7.44 -5.88
C ILE A 45 -8.60 7.83 -5.08
N ASP A 46 -8.39 7.23 -3.90
CA ASP A 46 -7.22 7.52 -3.07
C ASP A 46 -5.92 7.05 -3.75
N ASN A 47 -5.96 5.91 -4.43
CA ASN A 47 -4.83 5.42 -5.20
C ASN A 47 -4.55 6.29 -6.43
N SER A 48 -5.59 6.75 -7.12
CA SER A 48 -5.47 7.67 -8.24
C SER A 48 -4.92 9.03 -7.82
N LEU A 49 -5.38 9.60 -6.70
CA LEU A 49 -4.85 10.86 -6.15
C LEU A 49 -3.37 10.72 -5.76
N ASP A 50 -3.01 9.64 -5.06
CA ASP A 50 -1.60 9.36 -4.73
C ASP A 50 -0.74 9.22 -6.00
N ALA A 51 -1.27 8.63 -7.08
CA ALA A 51 -0.59 8.44 -8.36
C ALA A 51 -0.39 9.75 -9.13
N ILE A 52 -1.39 10.64 -9.14
CA ILE A 52 -1.32 11.96 -9.76
C ILE A 52 -0.33 12.85 -9.00
N GLU A 53 -0.43 12.91 -7.68
CA GLU A 53 0.50 13.69 -6.85
C GLU A 53 1.95 13.21 -7.03
N SER A 54 2.17 11.89 -7.01
CA SER A 54 3.50 11.31 -7.23
C SER A 54 4.06 11.63 -8.61
N PHE A 55 3.22 11.65 -9.64
CA PHE A 55 3.62 12.07 -10.97
C PHE A 55 4.04 13.54 -10.98
N GLN A 56 3.21 14.41 -10.40
CA GLN A 56 3.48 15.85 -10.39
C GLN A 56 4.71 16.24 -9.58
N TRP A 57 4.97 15.59 -8.44
CA TRP A 57 6.22 15.82 -7.70
C TRP A 57 7.46 15.49 -8.55
N ARG A 58 7.42 14.38 -9.31
CA ARG A 58 8.52 14.00 -10.23
C ARG A 58 8.70 14.98 -11.39
N GLU A 59 7.61 15.54 -11.91
CA GLU A 59 7.66 16.47 -13.04
C GLU A 59 8.07 17.88 -12.61
N ILE A 60 7.71 18.32 -11.41
CA ILE A 60 8.11 19.63 -10.86
C ILE A 60 9.63 19.73 -10.66
N GLU A 61 10.30 18.62 -10.33
CA GLU A 61 11.77 18.57 -10.19
C GLU A 61 12.51 18.69 -11.53
N LYS A 62 11.85 18.43 -12.65
CA LYS A 62 12.44 18.50 -13.99
C LYS A 62 12.33 19.93 -14.54
N PRO A 63 13.45 20.57 -14.93
CA PRO A 63 13.43 21.94 -15.45
C PRO A 63 12.59 22.11 -16.72
N ASP A 64 12.62 21.11 -17.62
CA ASP A 64 12.01 21.16 -18.96
C ASP A 64 10.80 20.21 -19.10
N SER A 65 10.11 19.88 -18.01
CA SER A 65 8.95 18.97 -18.11
C SER A 65 7.80 19.61 -18.89
N LYS A 66 7.34 18.89 -19.92
CA LYS A 66 6.14 19.20 -20.70
C LYS A 66 4.84 18.88 -19.96
N TYR A 67 4.92 18.11 -18.88
CA TYR A 67 3.79 17.59 -18.09
C TYR A 67 3.65 18.29 -16.74
N LYS A 68 4.49 19.30 -16.48
CA LYS A 68 4.40 20.14 -15.29
C LYS A 68 3.20 21.05 -15.45
N PHE A 69 2.14 20.77 -14.70
CA PHE A 69 1.00 21.69 -14.63
C PHE A 69 1.48 22.96 -13.91
N THR A 70 1.50 24.08 -14.63
CA THR A 70 1.95 25.39 -14.12
C THR A 70 0.84 26.44 -14.25
N LEU A 71 0.99 27.55 -13.54
CA LEU A 71 0.07 28.70 -13.57
C LEU A 71 -0.22 29.21 -14.99
N ASP A 72 0.73 29.08 -15.94
CA ASP A 72 0.57 29.59 -17.30
C ASP A 72 -0.50 28.85 -18.13
N GLN A 73 -0.94 27.67 -17.69
CA GLN A 73 -2.08 26.95 -18.28
C GLN A 73 -3.46 27.48 -17.80
N GLU A 74 -3.51 28.48 -16.91
CA GLU A 74 -4.76 29.13 -16.45
C GLU A 74 -5.59 29.72 -17.58
N THR A 75 -4.98 30.09 -18.71
CA THR A 75 -5.71 30.56 -19.90
C THR A 75 -6.68 29.51 -20.49
N ALA A 76 -6.53 28.23 -20.13
CA ALA A 76 -7.45 27.15 -20.52
C ALA A 76 -8.63 26.98 -19.55
N LEU A 77 -8.53 27.44 -18.29
CA LEU A 77 -9.60 27.34 -17.29
C LEU A 77 -10.78 28.26 -17.60
N GLU A 78 -10.57 29.34 -18.36
CA GLU A 78 -11.67 30.17 -18.92
C GLU A 78 -12.54 29.39 -19.93
N ASN A 79 -12.10 28.23 -20.41
CA ASN A 79 -12.84 27.39 -21.38
C ASN A 79 -13.60 26.22 -20.74
N LEU A 80 -13.65 26.08 -19.41
CA LEU A 80 -14.43 25.03 -18.74
C LEU A 80 -15.96 25.22 -18.83
N THR A 81 -16.41 26.32 -19.44
CA THR A 81 -17.79 26.47 -19.96
C THR A 81 -18.14 25.43 -21.04
N LEU A 82 -17.16 24.73 -21.62
CA LEU A 82 -17.40 23.65 -22.59
C LEU A 82 -17.99 22.36 -22.01
N VAL A 83 -18.07 22.22 -20.68
CA VAL A 83 -18.74 21.05 -20.05
C VAL A 83 -20.27 21.20 -20.04
N GLN A 84 -20.82 22.37 -20.40
CA GLN A 84 -22.26 22.53 -20.60
C GLN A 84 -22.77 21.89 -21.91
N GLU A 85 -21.89 21.57 -22.87
CA GLU A 85 -22.28 20.83 -24.09
C GLU A 85 -22.47 19.32 -23.86
N PHE A 86 -22.21 18.82 -22.65
CA PHE A 86 -22.47 17.42 -22.27
C PHE A 86 -23.98 17.08 -22.28
N GLU A 87 -24.86 18.08 -22.16
CA GLU A 87 -26.31 17.88 -22.23
C GLU A 87 -26.83 17.68 -23.67
N GLU A 88 -26.12 18.12 -24.71
CA GLU A 88 -26.64 18.08 -26.09
C GLU A 88 -26.10 16.91 -26.92
N SER A 89 -24.91 16.35 -26.61
CA SER A 89 -24.31 15.29 -27.44
C SER A 89 -24.76 13.86 -27.11
N SER A 90 -25.71 13.67 -26.18
CA SER A 90 -26.19 12.34 -25.75
C SER A 90 -27.38 11.81 -26.56
N LEU A 91 -27.71 12.41 -27.71
CA LEU A 91 -28.85 12.01 -28.56
C LEU A 91 -28.53 11.62 -30.01
N GLU A 92 -27.28 11.55 -30.43
CA GLU A 92 -26.94 11.02 -31.77
C GLU A 92 -26.25 9.66 -31.67
N VAL A 93 -27.06 8.60 -31.69
CA VAL A 93 -26.60 7.25 -32.04
C VAL A 93 -26.32 7.27 -33.55
N GLU A 94 -25.10 7.62 -33.94
CA GLU A 94 -24.62 7.34 -35.29
C GLU A 94 -24.45 5.82 -35.44
N THR A 95 -25.38 5.20 -36.16
CA THR A 95 -25.18 3.86 -36.73
C THR A 95 -24.07 3.93 -37.78
N GLU A 96 -22.84 3.65 -37.37
CA GLU A 96 -21.76 3.37 -38.32
C GLU A 96 -21.99 2.01 -38.99
N LYS A 97 -21.88 2.03 -40.32
CA LYS A 97 -22.08 0.89 -41.21
C LYS A 97 -21.06 -0.21 -40.94
N GLU A 98 -21.54 -1.45 -40.90
CA GLU A 98 -20.74 -2.67 -40.99
C GLU A 98 -19.79 -2.58 -42.20
N THR A 99 -18.49 -2.44 -41.94
CA THR A 99 -17.46 -2.71 -42.95
C THR A 99 -17.39 -4.22 -43.16
N GLU A 100 -17.70 -4.65 -44.38
CA GLU A 100 -17.55 -6.02 -44.86
C GLU A 100 -16.12 -6.52 -44.65
N LEU A 101 -16.01 -7.72 -44.11
CA LEU A 101 -14.76 -8.46 -43.94
C LEU A 101 -14.17 -8.83 -45.31
N GLU A 102 -13.10 -8.15 -45.73
CA GLU A 102 -12.24 -8.67 -46.79
C GLU A 102 -11.45 -9.87 -46.24
N LYS A 103 -11.54 -10.98 -46.97
CA LYS A 103 -10.80 -12.22 -46.70
C LYS A 103 -9.36 -12.02 -47.11
N ASP A 104 -8.43 -12.28 -46.20
CA ASP A 104 -7.02 -12.42 -46.55
C ASP A 104 -6.77 -13.78 -47.21
N GLU A 105 -6.24 -13.76 -48.44
CA GLU A 105 -5.94 -14.92 -49.29
C GLU A 105 -4.54 -15.50 -48.99
N SER A 106 -4.21 -15.79 -47.73
CA SER A 106 -2.86 -16.25 -47.37
C SER A 106 -2.78 -17.62 -46.70
N GLY A 107 -3.89 -18.33 -46.49
CA GLY A 107 -3.86 -19.77 -46.18
C GLY A 107 -3.02 -20.18 -44.96
N GLU A 108 -2.85 -19.29 -43.98
CA GLU A 108 -2.24 -19.61 -42.69
C GLU A 108 -3.31 -19.92 -41.64
N ILE A 109 -3.10 -20.99 -40.88
CA ILE A 109 -3.99 -21.38 -39.78
C ILE A 109 -3.70 -20.44 -38.62
N ILE A 110 -4.48 -19.36 -38.51
CA ILE A 110 -4.44 -18.48 -37.33
C ILE A 110 -5.04 -19.27 -36.16
N ASP A 111 -4.32 -19.32 -35.04
CA ASP A 111 -4.75 -20.06 -33.85
C ASP A 111 -6.00 -19.41 -33.25
N LYS A 112 -7.01 -20.21 -32.88
CA LYS A 112 -8.28 -19.67 -32.37
C LYS A 112 -8.09 -18.85 -31.09
N GLU A 113 -7.12 -19.24 -30.27
CA GLU A 113 -6.76 -18.53 -29.04
C GLU A 113 -6.19 -17.12 -29.31
N GLU A 114 -5.50 -16.94 -30.44
CA GLU A 114 -4.90 -15.65 -30.82
C GLU A 114 -5.98 -14.66 -31.30
N ILE A 115 -6.94 -15.14 -32.10
CA ILE A 115 -8.10 -14.35 -32.55
C ILE A 115 -8.97 -13.91 -31.36
N GLU A 116 -9.28 -14.83 -30.43
CA GLU A 116 -10.05 -14.50 -29.22
C GLU A 116 -9.34 -13.46 -28.34
N THR A 117 -8.01 -13.53 -28.27
CA THR A 117 -7.19 -12.56 -27.52
C THR A 117 -7.25 -11.17 -28.19
N GLU A 118 -7.15 -11.10 -29.52
CA GLU A 118 -7.25 -9.82 -30.24
C GLU A 118 -8.63 -9.17 -30.09
N GLU A 119 -9.71 -9.95 -30.18
CA GLU A 119 -11.07 -9.45 -29.99
C GLU A 119 -11.26 -8.87 -28.58
N GLU A 120 -10.75 -9.54 -27.56
CA GLU A 120 -10.86 -9.09 -26.18
C GLU A 120 -10.01 -7.82 -25.93
N VAL A 121 -8.81 -7.74 -26.51
CA VAL A 121 -8.00 -6.52 -26.50
C VAL A 121 -8.74 -5.35 -27.17
N LYS A 122 -9.40 -5.58 -28.32
CA LYS A 122 -10.22 -4.57 -28.99
C LYS A 122 -11.38 -4.10 -28.11
N ARG A 123 -12.02 -5.00 -27.33
CA ARG A 123 -13.06 -4.63 -26.35
C ARG A 123 -12.52 -3.74 -25.24
N ILE A 124 -11.35 -4.05 -24.69
CA ILE A 124 -10.69 -3.22 -23.66
C ILE A 124 -10.41 -1.81 -24.19
N ILE A 125 -9.88 -1.71 -25.41
CA ILE A 125 -9.60 -0.42 -26.07
C ILE A 125 -10.89 0.37 -26.26
N LYS A 126 -11.95 -0.28 -26.74
CA LYS A 126 -13.26 0.35 -26.93
C LYS A 126 -13.83 0.89 -25.62
N ASP A 127 -13.90 0.07 -24.57
CA ASP A 127 -14.42 0.48 -23.26
C ASP A 127 -13.69 1.71 -22.69
N MET A 128 -12.36 1.70 -22.82
CA MET A 128 -11.47 2.77 -22.38
C MET A 128 -11.71 4.04 -23.20
N ASN A 129 -11.78 3.94 -24.53
CA ASN A 129 -12.08 5.06 -25.41
C ASN A 129 -13.48 5.64 -25.13
N ASP A 130 -14.47 4.80 -24.87
CA ASP A 130 -15.82 5.22 -24.51
C ASP A 130 -15.86 6.00 -23.19
N LEU A 131 -14.88 5.80 -22.29
CA LEU A 131 -14.74 6.60 -21.06
C LEU A 131 -14.03 7.93 -21.33
N LEU A 132 -12.98 7.93 -22.17
CA LEU A 132 -12.04 9.04 -22.30
C LEU A 132 -12.37 10.01 -23.43
N LYS A 133 -13.02 9.55 -24.52
CA LYS A 133 -13.37 10.37 -25.69
C LYS A 133 -14.11 11.67 -25.33
N PRO A 134 -15.09 11.68 -24.40
CA PRO A 134 -15.81 12.91 -24.05
C PRO A 134 -14.93 13.98 -23.40
N VAL A 135 -13.79 13.59 -22.84
CA VAL A 135 -12.87 14.47 -22.10
C VAL A 135 -11.46 14.42 -22.66
N ALA A 136 -11.30 14.00 -23.92
CA ALA A 136 -9.98 13.78 -24.55
C ALA A 136 -9.09 15.03 -24.52
N THR A 137 -9.69 16.22 -24.55
CA THR A 137 -8.97 17.50 -24.42
C THR A 137 -8.35 17.71 -23.04
N LEU A 138 -8.94 17.11 -22.00
CA LEU A 138 -8.51 17.24 -20.60
C LEU A 138 -7.50 16.15 -20.20
N VAL A 139 -7.61 14.94 -20.79
CA VAL A 139 -6.87 13.72 -20.39
C VAL A 139 -5.38 13.96 -20.12
N ASP A 140 -4.70 14.72 -20.97
CA ASP A 140 -3.26 14.99 -20.85
C ASP A 140 -2.93 16.45 -20.45
N THR A 141 -3.95 17.28 -20.21
CA THR A 141 -3.77 18.73 -19.95
C THR A 141 -4.17 19.15 -18.54
N GLU A 142 -4.98 18.35 -17.84
CA GLU A 142 -5.43 18.61 -16.48
C GLU A 142 -5.15 17.40 -15.58
N PRO A 143 -4.66 17.57 -14.35
CA PRO A 143 -4.62 16.46 -13.39
C PRO A 143 -6.05 16.02 -13.09
N LEU A 144 -6.39 14.79 -13.44
CA LEU A 144 -7.78 14.34 -13.43
C LEU A 144 -7.97 12.88 -13.05
N VAL A 145 -9.11 12.63 -12.42
CA VAL A 145 -9.65 11.29 -12.19
C VAL A 145 -11.07 11.24 -12.73
N ILE A 146 -11.37 10.23 -13.54
CA ILE A 146 -12.71 9.97 -14.07
C ILE A 146 -13.19 8.66 -13.48
N ILE A 147 -14.38 8.69 -12.91
CA ILE A 147 -15.04 7.53 -12.32
C ILE A 147 -16.37 7.35 -13.03
N ARG A 148 -16.63 6.15 -13.53
CA ARG A 148 -17.90 5.78 -14.13
C ARG A 148 -18.46 4.53 -13.48
N MET A 149 -19.69 4.61 -13.01
CA MET A 149 -20.46 3.45 -12.58
C MET A 149 -21.60 3.20 -13.57
N ARG A 150 -21.91 1.94 -13.85
CA ARG A 150 -23.06 1.55 -14.68
C ARG A 150 -23.82 0.44 -14.01
N GLU A 151 -25.14 0.58 -13.90
CA GLU A 151 -26.03 -0.50 -13.47
C GLU A 151 -26.43 -1.36 -14.68
N TYR A 152 -26.45 -2.68 -14.54
CA TYR A 152 -26.95 -3.59 -15.57
C TYR A 152 -27.60 -4.84 -14.95
N GLU A 153 -28.43 -5.53 -15.75
CA GLU A 153 -29.15 -6.71 -15.27
C GLU A 153 -28.20 -7.88 -14.95
N PRO A 154 -28.39 -8.55 -13.80
CA PRO A 154 -27.56 -9.70 -13.45
C PRO A 154 -27.79 -10.87 -14.43
N PRO A 155 -26.73 -11.62 -14.77
CA PRO A 155 -26.86 -12.86 -15.54
C PRO A 155 -27.90 -13.80 -14.90
N SER A 156 -28.79 -14.36 -15.72
CA SER A 156 -29.89 -15.23 -15.26
C SER A 156 -29.41 -16.41 -14.41
N VAL A 157 -28.23 -16.95 -14.71
CA VAL A 157 -27.56 -18.05 -13.97
C VAL A 157 -27.25 -17.67 -12.52
N LEU A 158 -27.00 -16.40 -12.22
CA LEU A 158 -26.72 -15.92 -10.86
C LEU A 158 -27.98 -15.61 -10.05
N THR A 159 -29.15 -15.64 -10.70
CA THR A 159 -30.46 -15.31 -10.08
C THR A 159 -31.32 -16.54 -9.75
N SER A 160 -30.87 -17.75 -10.10
CA SER A 160 -31.65 -18.99 -9.98
C SER A 160 -31.60 -19.65 -8.60
N GLU A 161 -30.58 -19.37 -7.78
CA GLU A 161 -30.48 -19.90 -6.41
C GLU A 161 -30.48 -18.76 -5.38
N LEU A 162 -31.55 -18.73 -4.56
CA LEU A 162 -31.90 -17.76 -3.50
C LEU A 162 -32.42 -16.38 -3.97
N SER A 163 -33.75 -16.18 -3.86
CA SER A 163 -34.42 -15.18 -2.99
C SER A 163 -33.89 -13.73 -2.85
N GLN A 164 -32.95 -13.23 -3.65
CA GLN A 164 -32.40 -11.88 -3.49
C GLN A 164 -33.09 -10.92 -4.47
N LYS A 165 -34.34 -10.55 -4.16
CA LYS A 165 -35.16 -9.62 -4.94
C LYS A 165 -34.57 -8.20 -5.14
N ASN A 166 -33.34 -7.91 -4.72
CA ASN A 166 -32.74 -6.58 -4.70
C ASN A 166 -31.22 -6.55 -5.02
N VAL A 167 -30.70 -7.56 -5.74
CA VAL A 167 -29.28 -7.55 -6.15
C VAL A 167 -29.17 -7.18 -7.63
N LEU A 168 -28.31 -6.20 -7.89
CA LEU A 168 -28.04 -5.64 -9.21
C LEU A 168 -26.56 -5.83 -9.55
N SER A 169 -26.24 -5.81 -10.83
CA SER A 169 -24.85 -5.83 -11.28
C SER A 169 -24.38 -4.42 -11.59
N TYR A 170 -23.11 -4.17 -11.29
CA TYR A 170 -22.47 -2.89 -11.54
C TYR A 170 -21.14 -3.07 -12.28
N SER A 171 -20.90 -2.22 -13.28
CA SER A 171 -19.55 -1.92 -13.78
C SER A 171 -19.03 -0.73 -12.99
N PHE A 172 -17.79 -0.84 -12.53
CA PHE A 172 -17.01 0.27 -11.97
C PHE A 172 -15.77 0.46 -12.82
N GLU A 173 -15.62 1.66 -13.36
CA GLU A 173 -14.54 2.07 -14.22
C GLU A 173 -13.90 3.31 -13.63
N ILE A 174 -12.58 3.33 -13.57
CA ILE A 174 -11.81 4.50 -13.14
C ILE A 174 -10.61 4.69 -14.05
N PHE A 175 -10.34 5.95 -14.37
CA PHE A 175 -9.11 6.37 -15.02
C PHE A 175 -8.48 7.52 -14.23
N ASP A 176 -7.17 7.45 -14.05
CA ASP A 176 -6.34 8.59 -13.66
C ASP A 176 -5.22 8.79 -14.66
N ASN A 177 -4.79 10.05 -14.80
CA ASN A 177 -3.57 10.39 -15.53
C ASN A 177 -2.37 10.51 -14.58
N GLY A 178 -2.25 9.60 -13.61
CA GLY A 178 -1.12 9.56 -12.70
C GLY A 178 0.15 8.98 -13.31
N ILE A 179 1.06 8.54 -12.43
CA ILE A 179 2.38 8.02 -12.77
C ILE A 179 2.34 6.76 -13.66
N GLY A 180 1.23 6.02 -13.63
CA GLY A 180 1.08 4.74 -14.30
C GLY A 180 1.97 3.63 -13.74
N MET A 181 1.90 2.46 -14.36
CA MET A 181 2.68 1.28 -14.00
C MET A 181 3.38 0.71 -15.23
N ASN A 182 4.65 0.36 -15.07
CA ASN A 182 5.34 -0.46 -16.07
C ASN A 182 4.80 -1.92 -16.03
N LYS A 183 5.16 -2.71 -17.05
CA LYS A 183 4.76 -4.12 -17.19
C LYS A 183 5.13 -4.99 -15.97
N GLY A 184 6.23 -4.69 -15.29
CA GLY A 184 6.67 -5.43 -14.09
C GLY A 184 5.82 -5.14 -12.86
N ASP A 185 5.45 -3.88 -12.65
CA ASP A 185 4.61 -3.46 -11.54
C ASP A 185 3.15 -3.85 -11.76
N LEU A 186 2.67 -3.80 -13.00
CA LEU A 186 1.34 -4.33 -13.35
C LEU A 186 1.22 -5.83 -13.05
N ARG A 187 2.30 -6.62 -13.18
CA ARG A 187 2.30 -8.04 -12.76
C ARG A 187 2.13 -8.23 -11.25
N LYS A 188 2.56 -7.25 -10.44
CA LYS A 188 2.42 -7.25 -8.97
C LYS A 188 1.07 -6.68 -8.52
N PHE A 189 0.53 -5.70 -9.25
CA PHE A 189 -0.71 -4.99 -8.92
C PHE A 189 -1.89 -5.93 -8.64
N GLY A 190 -2.58 -5.80 -7.51
CA GLY A 190 -3.67 -6.71 -7.15
C GLY A 190 -3.27 -7.99 -6.42
N LYS A 191 -1.95 -8.22 -6.21
CA LYS A 191 -1.49 -9.18 -5.19
C LYS A 191 -1.49 -8.52 -3.82
N TYR A 192 -1.98 -9.23 -2.82
CA TYR A 192 -1.94 -8.77 -1.42
C TYR A 192 -0.50 -8.57 -0.96
N LEU A 193 -0.27 -7.50 -0.19
CA LEU A 193 1.03 -7.10 0.34
C LEU A 193 2.10 -6.77 -0.72
N ALA A 194 1.71 -6.66 -1.99
CA ALA A 194 2.56 -6.14 -3.04
C ALA A 194 2.26 -4.64 -3.21
N SER A 195 3.02 -3.80 -2.51
CA SER A 195 2.80 -2.35 -2.51
C SER A 195 4.13 -1.60 -2.54
N SER A 196 4.14 -0.45 -3.22
CA SER A 196 5.20 0.55 -3.10
C SER A 196 5.14 1.31 -1.78
N LYS A 197 4.01 1.25 -1.05
CA LYS A 197 3.73 2.02 0.18
C LYS A 197 4.18 1.31 1.47
N SER A 198 4.74 0.10 1.40
CA SER A 198 4.98 -0.77 2.56
C SER A 198 6.43 -0.88 3.05
N LEU A 199 7.38 -0.22 2.38
CA LEU A 199 8.81 -0.34 2.70
C LEU A 199 9.27 0.65 3.77
N GLU A 200 8.78 1.89 3.72
CA GLU A 200 9.21 2.98 4.61
C GLU A 200 8.01 3.79 5.10
N LEU A 201 8.11 4.33 6.32
CA LEU A 201 7.05 5.15 6.91
C LEU A 201 6.95 6.48 6.17
N LYS A 202 5.95 6.58 5.29
CA LYS A 202 5.54 7.79 4.56
C LYS A 202 4.03 7.95 4.68
N GLN A 203 3.56 9.19 4.84
CA GLN A 203 2.13 9.47 4.81
C GLN A 203 1.61 9.18 3.40
N THR A 204 0.63 8.27 3.32
CA THR A 204 -0.11 7.93 2.11
C THR A 204 -1.58 7.72 2.48
N ARG A 205 -2.52 7.85 1.52
CA ARG A 205 -3.96 7.71 1.80
C ARG A 205 -4.36 6.26 2.11
N GLY A 206 -3.78 5.30 1.39
CA GLY A 206 -4.10 3.88 1.53
C GLY A 206 -3.26 3.14 2.57
N SER A 207 -3.88 2.17 3.25
CA SER A 207 -3.18 1.23 4.15
C SER A 207 -2.56 0.04 3.39
N GLN A 208 -1.55 -0.59 4.02
CA GLN A 208 -0.54 -1.52 3.48
C GLN A 208 -1.01 -2.62 2.47
N GLY A 209 -1.31 -2.26 1.23
CA GLY A 209 -1.45 -3.22 0.12
C GLY A 209 -2.64 -4.19 0.22
N PHE A 210 -3.72 -3.78 0.89
CA PHE A 210 -4.96 -4.57 1.03
C PHE A 210 -6.11 -4.09 0.15
N GLY A 211 -6.21 -2.79 -0.12
CA GLY A 211 -7.34 -2.15 -0.79
C GLY A 211 -7.75 -2.76 -2.13
N ALA A 212 -6.99 -2.45 -3.20
CA ALA A 212 -7.28 -2.96 -4.54
C ALA A 212 -7.37 -4.50 -4.62
N PRO A 213 -6.46 -5.30 -4.00
CA PRO A 213 -6.61 -6.76 -3.97
C PRO A 213 -7.92 -7.26 -3.36
N SER A 214 -8.46 -6.54 -2.37
CA SER A 214 -9.75 -6.86 -1.73
C SER A 214 -10.92 -6.52 -2.63
N ALA A 215 -10.89 -5.36 -3.28
CA ALA A 215 -11.88 -4.97 -4.29
C ALA A 215 -11.93 -5.97 -5.46
N PHE A 216 -10.76 -6.43 -5.90
CA PHE A 216 -10.64 -7.46 -6.95
C PHE A 216 -11.24 -8.78 -6.48
N SER A 217 -10.94 -9.18 -5.25
CA SER A 217 -11.45 -10.42 -4.66
C SER A 217 -12.98 -10.42 -4.57
N ASP A 218 -13.57 -9.33 -4.10
CA ASP A 218 -15.03 -9.16 -4.03
C ASP A 218 -15.68 -9.15 -5.42
N ALA A 219 -15.13 -8.39 -6.37
CA ALA A 219 -15.65 -8.29 -7.74
C ALA A 219 -15.74 -9.68 -8.39
N GLN A 220 -14.65 -10.45 -8.31
CA GLN A 220 -14.60 -11.82 -8.82
C GLN A 220 -15.51 -12.78 -8.06
N ASN A 221 -15.58 -12.68 -6.73
CA ASN A 221 -16.42 -13.57 -5.92
C ASN A 221 -17.91 -13.36 -6.22
N THR A 222 -18.31 -12.13 -6.53
CA THR A 222 -19.72 -11.80 -6.76
C THR A 222 -20.16 -12.04 -8.21
N THR A 223 -19.33 -11.71 -9.20
CA THR A 223 -19.72 -11.82 -10.62
C THR A 223 -19.05 -12.95 -11.39
N GLY A 224 -17.94 -13.49 -10.88
CA GLY A 224 -17.09 -14.41 -11.64
C GLY A 224 -16.36 -13.78 -12.82
N LYS A 225 -16.45 -12.45 -13.01
CA LYS A 225 -15.78 -11.73 -14.10
C LYS A 225 -14.33 -11.38 -13.74
N PRO A 226 -13.43 -11.29 -14.74
CA PRO A 226 -12.05 -10.90 -14.53
C PRO A 226 -11.90 -9.39 -14.24
N ILE A 227 -10.69 -9.02 -13.84
CA ILE A 227 -10.26 -7.63 -13.67
C ILE A 227 -9.56 -7.18 -14.95
N ILE A 228 -9.94 -6.01 -15.44
CA ILE A 228 -9.30 -5.36 -16.60
C ILE A 228 -8.48 -4.18 -16.09
N VAL A 229 -7.21 -4.11 -16.50
CA VAL A 229 -6.31 -2.99 -16.19
C VAL A 229 -5.50 -2.63 -17.43
N THR A 230 -5.50 -1.34 -17.77
CA THR A 230 -4.59 -0.74 -18.75
C THR A 230 -3.77 0.33 -18.06
N SER A 231 -2.46 0.33 -18.22
CA SER A 231 -1.61 1.35 -17.59
C SER A 231 -0.42 1.73 -18.46
N LYS A 232 0.00 2.99 -18.35
CA LYS A 232 1.08 3.56 -19.14
C LYS A 232 1.86 4.58 -18.31
N THR A 233 3.18 4.47 -18.33
CA THR A 233 4.07 5.48 -17.76
C THR A 233 4.46 6.50 -18.84
N ALA A 234 4.78 7.74 -18.46
CA ALA A 234 5.04 8.82 -19.44
C ALA A 234 6.29 8.60 -20.33
N ASP A 235 7.15 7.65 -19.97
CA ASP A 235 8.39 7.29 -20.67
C ASP A 235 8.23 6.14 -21.67
N ILE A 236 7.05 5.52 -21.76
CA ILE A 236 6.78 4.44 -22.71
C ILE A 236 5.75 4.85 -23.77
N ILE A 237 5.89 4.32 -24.98
CA ILE A 237 5.04 4.67 -26.13
C ILE A 237 3.69 3.97 -26.05
N PHE A 238 3.71 2.65 -25.81
CA PHE A 238 2.51 1.82 -25.73
C PHE A 238 2.05 1.61 -24.29
N ALA A 239 0.74 1.56 -24.08
CA ALA A 239 0.18 1.16 -22.79
C ALA A 239 0.25 -0.36 -22.65
N THR A 240 0.26 -0.86 -21.41
CA THR A 240 0.13 -2.30 -21.14
C THR A 240 -1.29 -2.61 -20.65
N ALA A 241 -2.04 -3.39 -21.43
CA ALA A 241 -3.33 -3.95 -21.04
C ALA A 241 -3.18 -5.37 -20.48
N SER A 242 -4.02 -5.71 -19.50
CA SER A 242 -4.12 -7.06 -18.96
C SER A 242 -5.51 -7.35 -18.44
N GLU A 243 -5.92 -8.61 -18.60
CA GLU A 243 -7.17 -9.12 -18.05
C GLU A 243 -6.87 -10.38 -17.24
N PHE A 244 -7.24 -10.41 -15.97
CA PHE A 244 -6.81 -11.48 -15.07
C PHE A 244 -7.77 -11.73 -13.90
N PHE A 245 -7.64 -12.93 -13.34
CA PHE A 245 -8.18 -13.32 -12.05
C PHE A 245 -7.06 -13.32 -11.00
N THR A 246 -7.38 -12.94 -9.75
CA THR A 246 -6.51 -13.16 -8.60
C THR A 246 -6.90 -14.45 -7.88
N THR A 247 -5.92 -15.24 -7.45
CA THR A 247 -6.16 -16.56 -6.86
C THR A 247 -6.02 -16.55 -5.35
N SER A 248 -6.56 -17.59 -4.69
CA SER A 248 -6.32 -17.82 -3.26
C SER A 248 -4.84 -18.01 -2.95
N LYS A 249 -3.99 -18.39 -3.91
CA LYS A 249 -2.53 -18.51 -3.71
C LYS A 249 -1.78 -17.17 -3.75
N ASN A 250 -2.50 -16.04 -3.87
CA ASN A 250 -1.92 -14.71 -4.08
C ASN A 250 -1.17 -14.58 -5.43
N GLU A 251 -1.68 -15.27 -6.45
CA GLU A 251 -1.15 -15.27 -7.81
C GLU A 251 -2.19 -14.70 -8.78
N LYS A 252 -1.76 -14.41 -10.01
CA LYS A 252 -2.65 -14.01 -11.11
C LYS A 252 -2.79 -15.14 -12.12
N ARG A 253 -4.02 -15.38 -12.57
CA ARG A 253 -4.32 -16.19 -13.75
C ARG A 253 -4.80 -15.25 -14.85
N TYR A 254 -4.00 -15.09 -15.89
CA TYR A 254 -4.28 -14.18 -17.00
C TYR A 254 -5.24 -14.82 -18.01
N LEU A 255 -6.15 -14.00 -18.53
CA LEU A 255 -6.88 -14.24 -19.77
C LEU A 255 -6.10 -13.55 -20.89
N ILE A 256 -5.83 -12.26 -20.68
CA ILE A 256 -4.86 -11.50 -21.47
C ILE A 256 -3.64 -11.24 -20.59
N HIS A 257 -2.51 -11.84 -20.98
CA HIS A 257 -1.21 -11.49 -20.40
C HIS A 257 -0.91 -10.00 -20.63
N PRO A 258 -0.01 -9.37 -19.83
CA PRO A 258 0.35 -7.98 -20.04
C PRO A 258 0.87 -7.74 -21.48
N THR A 259 0.04 -7.12 -22.31
CA THR A 259 0.20 -6.94 -23.76
C THR A 259 0.22 -5.45 -24.09
N GLU A 260 1.04 -5.06 -25.05
CA GLU A 260 1.17 -3.67 -25.47
C GLU A 260 0.01 -3.28 -26.39
N ILE A 261 -0.58 -2.12 -26.13
CA ILE A 261 -1.71 -1.59 -26.89
C ILE A 261 -1.55 -0.08 -27.12
N ASP A 262 -2.19 0.43 -28.16
CA ASP A 262 -2.40 1.85 -28.33
C ASP A 262 -3.36 2.39 -27.26
N SER A 263 -3.14 3.64 -26.85
CA SER A 263 -3.92 4.28 -25.79
C SER A 263 -4.20 5.74 -26.12
N PRO A 264 -5.38 6.26 -25.74
CA PRO A 264 -5.77 7.66 -25.96
C PRO A 264 -5.17 8.61 -24.91
N PHE A 265 -4.19 8.17 -24.12
CA PHE A 265 -3.55 8.94 -23.05
C PHE A 265 -2.03 8.74 -23.06
N LEU A 266 -1.31 9.73 -22.56
CA LEU A 266 0.16 9.70 -22.49
C LEU A 266 0.68 8.96 -21.26
N HIS A 267 -0.02 9.08 -20.13
CA HIS A 267 0.30 8.36 -18.89
C HIS A 267 -0.95 8.20 -18.04
N GLY A 268 -1.00 7.15 -17.22
CA GLY A 268 -2.14 6.89 -16.36
C GLY A 268 -2.46 5.43 -16.17
N THR A 269 -3.57 5.18 -15.47
CA THR A 269 -4.10 3.85 -15.22
C THR A 269 -5.61 3.83 -15.37
N TYR A 270 -6.11 2.91 -16.19
CA TYR A 270 -7.51 2.56 -16.33
C TYR A 270 -7.78 1.21 -15.67
N ILE A 271 -8.85 1.11 -14.89
CA ILE A 271 -9.29 -0.13 -14.23
C ILE A 271 -10.78 -0.29 -14.45
N LYS A 272 -11.20 -1.52 -14.81
CA LYS A 272 -12.61 -1.90 -14.90
C LYS A 272 -12.88 -3.16 -14.09
N LEU A 273 -13.90 -3.07 -13.24
CA LEU A 273 -14.35 -4.12 -12.34
C LEU A 273 -15.86 -4.33 -12.49
N ASN A 274 -16.31 -5.56 -12.26
CA ASN A 274 -17.72 -5.88 -12.21
C ASN A 274 -18.05 -6.53 -10.88
N TYR A 275 -19.07 -6.06 -10.18
CA TYR A 275 -19.49 -6.62 -8.89
C TYR A 275 -21.01 -6.63 -8.75
N LEU A 276 -21.51 -7.49 -7.86
CA LEU A 276 -22.92 -7.47 -7.43
C LEU A 276 -23.07 -6.69 -6.14
N ASN A 277 -24.16 -5.93 -6.02
CA ASN A 277 -24.54 -5.26 -4.78
C ASN A 277 -26.05 -4.93 -4.73
N VAL A 278 -26.49 -4.32 -3.63
CA VAL A 278 -27.79 -3.68 -3.52
C VAL A 278 -27.93 -2.50 -4.49
N LYS A 279 -29.15 -1.96 -4.63
CA LYS A 279 -29.41 -0.76 -5.43
C LYS A 279 -28.54 0.43 -4.99
N TYR A 280 -27.96 1.14 -5.94
CA TYR A 280 -27.25 2.41 -5.71
C TYR A 280 -28.23 3.45 -5.16
N VAL A 281 -27.79 4.22 -4.17
CA VAL A 281 -28.59 5.29 -3.57
C VAL A 281 -27.72 6.53 -3.47
N ARG A 282 -28.18 7.64 -4.04
CA ARG A 282 -27.55 8.95 -3.90
C ARG A 282 -27.57 9.40 -2.44
N GLY A 283 -26.55 10.12 -2.00
CA GLY A 283 -26.29 10.55 -0.63
C GLY A 283 -25.14 9.80 0.06
N TYR A 284 -24.51 8.82 -0.62
CA TYR A 284 -23.41 8.03 -0.04
C TYR A 284 -22.12 8.20 -0.85
N VAL A 285 -22.11 7.68 -2.08
CA VAL A 285 -20.93 7.74 -2.97
C VAL A 285 -20.67 9.17 -3.42
N ASP A 286 -21.69 9.84 -3.91
CA ASP A 286 -21.67 11.25 -4.32
C ASP A 286 -21.17 12.17 -3.21
N THR A 287 -21.60 11.94 -1.97
CA THR A 287 -21.15 12.73 -0.82
C THR A 287 -19.67 12.50 -0.53
N TYR A 288 -19.22 11.24 -0.56
CA TYR A 288 -17.80 10.92 -0.41
C TYR A 288 -16.93 11.56 -1.51
N ILE A 289 -17.38 11.50 -2.77
CA ILE A 289 -16.67 12.14 -3.90
C ILE A 289 -16.62 13.65 -3.72
N LYS A 290 -17.73 14.27 -3.31
CA LYS A 290 -17.80 15.72 -3.04
C LYS A 290 -16.85 16.14 -1.94
N GLU A 291 -16.80 15.40 -0.83
CA GLU A 291 -15.87 15.65 0.27
C GLU A 291 -14.41 15.45 -0.18
N THR A 292 -14.17 14.42 -1.00
CA THR A 292 -12.85 14.16 -1.58
C THR A 292 -12.40 15.29 -2.49
N ALA A 293 -13.29 15.80 -3.35
CA ALA A 293 -13.00 16.94 -4.22
C ALA A 293 -12.70 18.21 -3.41
N LEU A 294 -13.45 18.46 -2.34
CA LEU A 294 -13.22 19.61 -1.45
C LEU A 294 -11.84 19.54 -0.77
N MET A 295 -11.38 18.35 -0.41
CA MET A 295 -10.08 18.13 0.25
C MET A 295 -8.90 18.08 -0.73
N ASN A 296 -9.16 17.87 -2.02
CA ASN A 296 -8.15 17.78 -3.08
C ASN A 296 -8.43 18.78 -4.20
N PRO A 297 -8.44 20.10 -3.90
CA PRO A 297 -8.78 21.14 -4.87
C PRO A 297 -7.78 21.26 -6.02
N HIS A 298 -6.64 20.56 -5.96
CA HIS A 298 -5.59 20.53 -6.97
C HIS A 298 -5.81 19.47 -8.07
N VAL A 299 -6.90 18.70 -8.02
CA VAL A 299 -7.24 17.66 -9.01
C VAL A 299 -8.69 17.82 -9.47
N THR A 300 -8.93 17.66 -10.77
CA THR A 300 -10.29 17.60 -11.33
C THR A 300 -10.88 16.20 -11.15
N ILE A 301 -12.08 16.10 -10.60
CA ILE A 301 -12.76 14.81 -10.39
C ILE A 301 -14.05 14.80 -11.19
N ILE A 302 -14.17 13.85 -12.11
CA ILE A 302 -15.37 13.64 -12.93
C ILE A 302 -16.04 12.34 -12.48
N PHE A 303 -17.29 12.43 -12.05
CA PHE A 303 -18.07 11.27 -11.63
C PHE A 303 -19.31 11.10 -12.50
N ILE A 304 -19.47 9.91 -13.07
CA ILE A 304 -20.63 9.48 -13.84
C ILE A 304 -21.35 8.42 -12.99
N ASP A 305 -22.52 8.76 -12.47
CA ASP A 305 -23.29 7.87 -11.61
C ASP A 305 -23.96 6.72 -12.41
N PRO A 306 -24.48 5.67 -11.75
CA PRO A 306 -25.15 4.56 -12.43
C PRO A 306 -26.38 4.95 -13.26
N TYR A 307 -26.94 6.14 -13.06
CA TYR A 307 -28.10 6.67 -13.78
C TYR A 307 -27.69 7.56 -14.97
N GLY A 308 -26.39 7.76 -15.18
CA GLY A 308 -25.83 8.55 -16.27
C GLY A 308 -25.66 10.03 -15.95
N GLU A 309 -25.91 10.47 -14.72
CA GLU A 309 -25.68 11.87 -14.34
C GLU A 309 -24.18 12.12 -14.18
N VAL A 310 -23.70 13.19 -14.84
CA VAL A 310 -22.30 13.60 -14.82
C VAL A 310 -22.13 14.76 -13.86
N VAL A 311 -21.23 14.59 -12.88
CA VAL A 311 -20.86 15.63 -11.93
C VAL A 311 -19.36 15.88 -12.05
N THR A 312 -19.01 17.10 -12.43
CA THR A 312 -17.62 17.56 -12.55
C THR A 312 -17.26 18.48 -11.40
N TYR A 313 -16.20 18.12 -10.67
CA TYR A 313 -15.56 18.96 -9.68
C TYR A 313 -14.24 19.48 -10.27
N PRO A 314 -14.21 20.70 -10.83
CA PRO A 314 -13.01 21.22 -11.45
C PRO A 314 -11.94 21.53 -10.40
N ARG A 315 -10.68 21.39 -10.80
CA ARG A 315 -9.53 21.90 -10.05
C ARG A 315 -9.70 23.39 -9.73
N LEU A 316 -9.44 23.76 -8.49
CA LEU A 316 -9.58 25.13 -7.96
C LEU A 316 -8.24 25.79 -7.62
N VAL A 317 -7.16 25.02 -7.51
CA VAL A 317 -5.82 25.54 -7.20
C VAL A 317 -4.77 24.96 -8.15
N SER A 318 -3.73 25.75 -8.42
CA SER A 318 -2.62 25.37 -9.29
C SER A 318 -1.49 24.63 -8.56
N SER A 319 -1.32 24.88 -7.26
CA SER A 319 -0.25 24.27 -6.48
C SER A 319 -0.63 22.91 -5.92
N PHE A 320 0.21 21.91 -6.16
CA PHE A 320 0.14 20.62 -5.49
C PHE A 320 0.62 20.71 -4.03
N PRO A 321 0.11 19.85 -3.13
CA PRO A 321 0.66 19.72 -1.79
C PRO A 321 2.13 19.31 -1.85
N ARG A 322 2.89 19.64 -0.79
CA ARG A 322 4.30 19.24 -0.69
C ARG A 322 4.41 17.72 -0.56
N GLU A 323 5.37 17.13 -1.25
CA GLU A 323 5.63 15.70 -1.14
C GLU A 323 5.92 15.30 0.33
N PRO A 324 5.19 14.32 0.88
CA PRO A 324 5.51 13.74 2.18
C PRO A 324 6.89 13.08 2.16
N LYS A 325 7.70 13.37 3.19
CA LYS A 325 9.04 12.78 3.33
C LYS A 325 8.98 11.52 4.17
N TYR A 326 9.87 10.58 3.88
CA TYR A 326 10.10 9.43 4.75
C TYR A 326 10.56 9.90 6.14
N ALA A 327 10.00 9.27 7.17
CA ALA A 327 10.33 9.57 8.55
C ALA A 327 10.76 8.31 9.30
N LYS A 328 11.81 8.41 10.10
CA LYS A 328 12.14 7.37 11.09
C LYS A 328 11.05 7.35 12.18
N PRO A 329 10.83 6.22 12.88
CA PRO A 329 9.92 6.20 14.02
C PRO A 329 10.39 7.15 15.13
N HIS A 330 9.43 7.73 15.86
CA HIS A 330 9.73 8.49 17.07
C HIS A 330 9.83 7.52 18.26
N PRO A 331 10.81 7.66 19.17
CA PRO A 331 10.99 6.70 20.28
C PRO A 331 9.74 6.45 21.11
N SER A 332 8.93 7.49 21.35
CA SER A 332 7.68 7.37 22.13
C SER A 332 6.56 6.60 21.43
N SER A 333 6.69 6.38 20.11
CA SER A 333 5.70 5.66 19.30
C SER A 333 6.13 4.22 18.97
N THR A 334 7.27 3.78 19.50
CA THR A 334 7.87 2.49 19.17
C THR A 334 7.49 1.45 20.21
N ASN A 335 6.92 0.33 19.76
CA ASN A 335 6.63 -0.80 20.63
C ASN A 335 7.87 -1.70 20.78
N ILE A 336 7.82 -2.60 21.75
CA ILE A 336 8.92 -3.55 22.00
C ILE A 336 9.24 -4.43 20.78
N GLY A 337 8.21 -4.85 20.04
CA GLY A 337 8.38 -5.64 18.81
C GLY A 337 9.09 -4.84 17.71
N ASP A 338 8.67 -3.59 17.50
CA ASP A 338 9.30 -2.69 16.53
C ASP A 338 10.78 -2.45 16.90
N LEU A 339 11.07 -2.28 18.19
CA LEU A 339 12.43 -2.13 18.68
C LEU A 339 13.27 -3.39 18.43
N GLN A 340 12.71 -4.59 18.66
CA GLN A 340 13.39 -5.86 18.39
C GLN A 340 13.69 -6.06 16.91
N ASP A 341 12.76 -5.70 16.04
CA ASP A 341 12.94 -5.74 14.59
C ASP A 341 14.03 -4.75 14.14
N LEU A 342 14.02 -3.52 14.68
CA LEU A 342 15.05 -2.52 14.41
C LEU A 342 16.43 -3.01 14.88
N LEU A 343 16.52 -3.60 16.07
CA LEU A 343 17.76 -4.16 16.60
C LEU A 343 18.30 -5.30 15.74
N THR A 344 17.42 -6.17 15.25
CA THR A 344 17.79 -7.33 14.42
C THR A 344 18.26 -6.90 13.03
N LYS A 345 17.69 -5.82 12.48
CA LYS A 345 18.07 -5.24 11.17
C LYS A 345 19.27 -4.32 11.25
N SER A 346 19.61 -3.82 12.44
CA SER A 346 20.67 -2.84 12.62
C SER A 346 22.06 -3.47 12.44
N GLU A 347 22.87 -2.85 11.58
CA GLU A 347 24.28 -3.19 11.41
C GLU A 347 25.21 -2.38 12.34
N ASN A 348 24.64 -1.50 13.17
CA ASN A 348 25.41 -0.65 14.08
C ASN A 348 26.07 -1.43 15.22
N LEU A 349 27.36 -1.17 15.44
CA LEU A 349 28.17 -1.81 16.48
C LEU A 349 27.92 -1.27 17.90
N THR A 350 27.22 -0.14 18.03
CA THR A 350 26.95 0.49 19.33
C THR A 350 25.48 0.89 19.46
N VAL A 351 24.94 0.79 20.68
CA VAL A 351 23.57 1.21 21.01
C VAL A 351 23.36 2.70 20.73
N SER A 352 24.39 3.53 20.95
CA SER A 352 24.30 4.97 20.70
C SER A 352 24.12 5.28 19.20
N ALA A 353 24.89 4.63 18.32
CA ALA A 353 24.73 4.78 16.88
C ALA A 353 23.38 4.24 16.42
N PHE A 354 22.99 3.05 16.93
CA PHE A 354 21.67 2.47 16.68
C PHE A 354 20.52 3.45 16.99
N LEU A 355 20.54 4.09 18.17
CA LEU A 355 19.50 5.02 18.58
C LEU A 355 19.43 6.27 17.68
N GLN A 356 20.56 6.78 17.19
CA GLN A 356 20.60 7.94 16.30
C GLN A 356 20.12 7.60 14.88
N ASP A 357 20.48 6.42 14.39
CA ASP A 357 20.19 6.03 13.01
C ASP A 357 18.78 5.51 12.82
N ASN A 358 18.14 4.97 13.87
CA ASN A 358 16.82 4.35 13.74
C ASN A 358 15.67 5.21 14.25
N PHE A 359 15.95 6.32 14.95
CA PHE A 359 14.89 7.17 15.52
C PHE A 359 15.02 8.63 15.11
N VAL A 360 13.88 9.31 14.92
CA VAL A 360 13.88 10.77 14.75
C VAL A 360 14.18 11.48 16.07
N ARG A 361 14.77 12.68 15.96
CA ARG A 361 15.04 13.58 17.10
C ARG A 361 15.96 13.00 18.19
N VAL A 362 16.73 11.96 17.87
CA VAL A 362 17.76 11.43 18.77
C VAL A 362 19.12 11.96 18.35
N SER A 363 19.62 12.96 19.09
CA SER A 363 20.97 13.48 18.92
C SER A 363 22.01 12.60 19.65
N PRO A 364 23.32 12.72 19.38
CA PRO A 364 24.35 12.01 20.13
C PRO A 364 24.25 12.24 21.65
N ARG A 365 23.89 13.47 22.06
CA ARG A 365 23.68 13.82 23.46
C ARG A 365 22.47 13.08 24.04
N THR A 366 21.34 13.13 23.34
CA THR A 366 20.11 12.46 23.76
C THR A 366 20.28 10.95 23.82
N ALA A 367 20.97 10.34 22.86
CA ALA A 367 21.28 8.91 22.88
C ALA A 367 22.10 8.53 24.13
N LYS A 368 23.10 9.34 24.48
CA LYS A 368 23.89 9.13 25.69
C LYS A 368 23.04 9.25 26.96
N GLU A 369 22.18 10.26 27.04
CA GLU A 369 21.25 10.45 28.16
C GLU A 369 20.30 9.25 28.32
N ILE A 370 19.71 8.77 27.22
CA ILE A 370 18.86 7.57 27.20
C ILE A 370 19.63 6.36 27.74
N ILE A 371 20.86 6.14 27.26
CA ILE A 371 21.69 5.01 27.70
C ILE A 371 22.01 5.14 29.19
N THR A 372 22.37 6.32 29.68
CA THR A 372 22.65 6.54 31.11
C THR A 372 21.43 6.28 32.00
N ILE A 373 20.24 6.71 31.57
CA ILE A 373 19.00 6.43 32.31
C ILE A 373 18.70 4.94 32.32
N ALA A 374 18.81 4.27 31.17
CA ALA A 374 18.58 2.83 31.06
C ALA A 374 19.61 2.02 31.85
N GLU A 375 20.87 2.44 31.84
CA GLU A 375 21.94 1.82 32.62
C GLU A 375 21.67 1.92 34.11
N ARG A 376 21.25 3.11 34.59
CA ARG A 376 20.86 3.33 35.97
C ARG A 376 19.68 2.46 36.39
N ASP A 377 18.63 2.40 35.57
CA ASP A 377 17.46 1.55 35.83
C ASP A 377 17.85 0.06 35.92
N LEU A 378 18.72 -0.42 35.02
CA LEU A 378 19.25 -1.78 35.08
C LEU A 378 20.07 -2.04 36.35
N GLN A 379 20.89 -1.08 36.77
CA GLN A 379 21.69 -1.19 38.00
C GLN A 379 20.80 -1.28 39.25
N GLU A 380 19.73 -0.47 39.30
CA GLU A 380 18.76 -0.49 40.39
C GLU A 380 17.96 -1.79 40.42
N ASN A 381 17.43 -2.23 39.27
CA ASN A 381 16.60 -3.43 39.18
C ASN A 381 17.36 -4.73 39.47
N ASN A 382 18.64 -4.80 39.12
CA ASN A 382 19.46 -6.01 39.30
C ASN A 382 20.39 -5.95 40.52
N ASN A 383 20.35 -4.88 41.32
CA ASN A 383 21.22 -4.69 42.48
C ASN A 383 22.72 -4.87 42.18
N PHE A 384 23.20 -4.28 41.08
CA PHE A 384 24.63 -4.19 40.78
C PHE A 384 24.98 -2.84 40.17
N PHE A 385 26.24 -2.43 40.27
CA PHE A 385 26.81 -1.33 39.49
C PHE A 385 27.56 -1.89 38.28
N ILE A 386 27.41 -1.25 37.13
CA ILE A 386 28.11 -1.60 35.90
C ILE A 386 29.45 -0.86 35.89
N LEU A 387 30.52 -1.62 35.70
CA LEU A 387 31.89 -1.12 35.61
C LEU A 387 32.43 -1.39 34.20
N LYS A 388 33.52 -0.72 33.82
CA LYS A 388 34.18 -0.96 32.52
C LYS A 388 34.61 -2.41 32.30
N GLU A 389 34.99 -3.10 33.39
CA GLU A 389 35.58 -4.45 33.35
C GLU A 389 34.71 -5.51 34.04
N GLY A 390 33.46 -5.21 34.40
CA GLY A 390 32.58 -6.15 35.08
C GLY A 390 31.40 -5.49 35.79
N PHE A 391 30.86 -6.19 36.78
CA PHE A 391 29.75 -5.75 37.61
C PHE A 391 30.13 -5.92 39.08
N ILE A 392 29.65 -5.04 39.95
CA ILE A 392 29.84 -5.19 41.39
C ILE A 392 28.49 -5.12 42.08
N THR A 393 28.22 -5.97 43.07
CA THR A 393 26.92 -5.95 43.75
C THR A 393 26.68 -4.61 44.45
N LYS A 394 25.45 -4.13 44.39
CA LYS A 394 24.95 -2.98 45.15
C LYS A 394 24.36 -3.51 46.45
N VAL A 395 25.00 -3.19 47.57
CA VAL A 395 24.58 -3.67 48.90
C VAL A 395 24.14 -2.50 49.78
N GLU A 396 23.15 -2.73 50.64
CA GLU A 396 22.58 -1.71 51.52
C GLU A 396 23.27 -1.67 52.90
N LYS A 397 23.72 -2.83 53.41
CA LYS A 397 24.32 -2.92 54.74
C LYS A 397 25.80 -3.27 54.66
N LYS A 398 26.60 -2.71 55.58
CA LYS A 398 28.03 -3.05 55.74
C LYS A 398 28.30 -4.52 56.07
N THR A 399 27.28 -5.25 56.50
CA THR A 399 27.36 -6.67 56.83
C THR A 399 27.17 -7.59 55.62
N ASP A 400 26.71 -7.05 54.49
CA ASP A 400 26.37 -7.86 53.32
C ASP A 400 27.63 -8.15 52.49
N ASP A 401 27.67 -9.35 51.90
CA ASP A 401 28.79 -9.78 51.06
C ASP A 401 28.80 -9.00 49.74
N ILE A 402 29.98 -8.48 49.37
CA ILE A 402 30.19 -7.78 48.10
C ILE A 402 30.83 -8.74 47.10
N TYR A 403 30.26 -8.83 45.91
CA TYR A 403 30.76 -9.67 44.84
C TYR A 403 31.13 -8.84 43.62
N PHE A 404 32.29 -9.13 43.04
CA PHE A 404 32.71 -8.63 41.74
C PHE A 404 32.55 -9.73 40.69
N CYS A 405 31.80 -9.43 39.64
CA CYS A 405 31.50 -10.34 38.55
C CYS A 405 32.20 -9.85 37.27
N THR A 406 32.98 -10.70 36.61
CA THR A 406 33.61 -10.36 35.33
C THR A 406 33.55 -11.54 34.36
N TYR A 407 33.63 -11.26 33.06
CA TYR A 407 33.67 -12.30 32.04
C TYR A 407 35.11 -12.75 31.82
N GLU A 408 35.35 -14.04 32.03
CA GLU A 408 36.64 -14.67 31.73
C GLU A 408 36.47 -15.82 30.74
N LYS A 409 37.44 -15.96 29.84
CA LYS A 409 37.50 -17.12 28.94
C LYS A 409 37.86 -18.37 29.73
N ARG A 410 36.91 -19.29 29.84
CA ARG A 410 37.14 -20.61 30.47
C ARG A 410 36.69 -21.75 29.57
N VAL A 411 37.34 -22.89 29.73
CA VAL A 411 36.92 -24.16 29.14
C VAL A 411 35.96 -24.82 30.12
N TYR A 412 34.74 -25.11 29.70
CA TYR A 412 33.73 -25.76 30.55
C TYR A 412 32.79 -26.65 29.72
N GLY A 413 32.28 -27.73 30.34
CA GLY A 413 31.46 -28.72 29.66
C GLY A 413 32.30 -29.66 28.76
N ARG A 414 31.75 -30.07 27.61
CA ARG A 414 32.41 -30.98 26.65
C ARG A 414 33.22 -30.26 25.55
N SER A 415 33.29 -28.94 25.59
CA SER A 415 33.98 -28.16 24.56
C SER A 415 35.44 -27.92 24.96
N GLU A 416 36.37 -28.04 24.02
CA GLU A 416 37.80 -27.71 24.23
C GLU A 416 38.13 -26.23 23.96
N LYS A 417 37.18 -25.45 23.41
CA LYS A 417 37.38 -24.04 23.09
C LYS A 417 37.02 -23.14 24.29
N PRO A 418 37.86 -22.17 24.68
CA PRO A 418 37.51 -21.21 25.72
C PRO A 418 36.31 -20.37 25.30
N ARG A 419 35.32 -20.22 26.20
CA ARG A 419 34.15 -19.36 26.01
C ARG A 419 34.05 -18.39 27.17
N ASP A 420 33.47 -17.22 26.92
CA ASP A 420 33.24 -16.24 27.97
C ASP A 420 32.25 -16.81 28.99
N LYS A 421 32.69 -16.84 30.25
CA LYS A 421 31.89 -17.27 31.38
C LYS A 421 31.93 -16.18 32.44
N LEU A 422 30.76 -15.82 32.97
CA LEU A 422 30.67 -14.91 34.10
C LEU A 422 31.23 -15.61 35.35
N ILE A 423 32.29 -15.05 35.92
CA ILE A 423 32.93 -15.51 37.15
C ILE A 423 32.61 -14.52 38.26
N VAL A 424 32.28 -15.05 39.44
CA VAL A 424 31.91 -14.28 40.62
C VAL A 424 33.02 -14.41 41.66
N TYR A 425 33.58 -13.27 42.06
CA TYR A 425 34.60 -13.15 43.10
C TYR A 425 33.98 -12.51 44.34
N LYS A 426 34.08 -13.17 45.49
CA LYS A 426 33.76 -12.55 46.77
C LYS A 426 34.91 -11.62 47.16
N LEU A 427 34.59 -10.38 47.53
CA LEU A 427 35.58 -9.43 48.03
C LEU A 427 35.82 -9.68 49.52
N GLU A 428 37.07 -10.01 49.87
CA GLU A 428 37.50 -10.25 51.27
C GLU A 428 38.53 -9.23 51.76
N SER A 429 39.09 -8.40 50.87
CA SER A 429 40.09 -7.40 51.23
C SER A 429 39.44 -6.18 51.88
N GLU A 430 39.76 -5.93 53.17
CA GLU A 430 39.25 -4.77 53.92
C GLU A 430 39.52 -3.43 53.23
N GLY A 431 40.68 -3.28 52.58
CA GLY A 431 41.02 -2.06 51.84
C GLY A 431 40.08 -1.77 50.68
N ILE A 432 39.74 -2.79 49.88
CA ILE A 432 38.85 -2.64 48.72
C ILE A 432 37.40 -2.43 49.18
N ILE A 433 36.99 -3.13 50.25
CA ILE A 433 35.67 -2.96 50.86
C ILE A 433 35.50 -1.51 51.38
N ASN A 434 36.52 -0.94 52.02
CA ASN A 434 36.48 0.44 52.48
C ASN A 434 36.34 1.43 51.32
N SER A 435 37.13 1.26 50.25
CA SER A 435 37.03 2.10 49.04
C SER A 435 35.65 2.00 48.37
N TYR A 436 35.04 0.81 48.36
CA TYR A 436 33.67 0.62 47.89
C TYR A 436 32.69 1.48 48.71
N TRP A 437 32.76 1.41 50.04
CA TRP A 437 31.84 2.16 50.91
C TRP A 437 32.01 3.69 50.81
N GLU A 438 33.22 4.17 50.56
CA GLU A 438 33.45 5.60 50.27
C GLU A 438 32.73 6.03 48.98
N LEU A 439 32.85 5.24 47.91
CA LEU A 439 32.19 5.51 46.64
C LEU A 439 30.66 5.43 46.74
N ILE A 440 30.12 4.41 47.41
CA ILE A 440 28.67 4.27 47.62
C ILE A 440 28.11 5.43 48.45
N SER A 441 28.83 5.84 49.50
CA SER A 441 28.39 6.95 50.35
C SER A 441 28.32 8.25 49.56
N SER A 442 29.31 8.51 48.70
CA SER A 442 29.30 9.66 47.78
C SER A 442 28.18 9.57 46.74
N TYR A 443 27.94 8.38 46.18
CA TYR A 443 26.88 8.13 45.19
C TYR A 443 25.48 8.36 45.80
N SER A 444 25.22 7.81 46.99
CA SER A 444 23.95 8.00 47.70
C SER A 444 23.70 9.44 48.16
N GLN A 445 24.75 10.25 48.33
CA GLN A 445 24.61 11.69 48.60
C GLN A 445 24.17 12.44 47.35
N LEU A 446 24.79 12.17 46.20
CA LEU A 446 24.41 12.75 44.91
C LEU A 446 22.96 12.39 44.52
N ASP A 447 22.54 11.14 44.77
CA ASP A 447 21.15 10.70 44.52
C ASP A 447 20.09 11.36 45.41
N LYS A 448 20.48 11.99 46.52
CA LYS A 448 19.56 12.76 47.38
C LYS A 448 19.47 14.24 46.98
N GLU A 449 20.40 14.73 46.16
CA GLU A 449 20.46 16.12 45.70
C GLU A 449 19.76 16.33 44.35
N ILE A 450 19.55 15.25 43.59
CA ILE A 450 18.75 15.17 42.35
C ILE A 450 17.30 14.87 42.72
#